data_AF-A0A821FL41-F1
#
_entry.id   AF-A0A821FL41-F1
#
_cell.length_a   1.000
_cell.length_b   1.000
_cell.length_c   1.000
_cell.angle_alpha   90.00
_cell.angle_beta   90.00
_cell.angle_gamma   90.00
#
_symmetry.space_group_name_H-M   'P 1'
#
loop_
_entity.id
_entity.type
_entity.pdbx_description
1 polymer ?
#
loop_
_entity_poly.entity_id
_entity_poly.type
_entity_poly.pdbx_seq_one_letter_code
_entity_poly.pdbx_strand_id
1 'polypeptide(L)'
;MSFSYQFDCLPSNILTLSGYDFFQFIKNTLGEPEVNLLSKISVKTTSSFLLIENPLDIFNEDIEDEELDKLKEQLCFKIKNDKLLIKPGVLSGFLSLKQALKDKLNLQLKHQNKKKKKQQDANISSISSVLATQTTTSPSLSITEHQAYVLKLIKRWCLENKENLSLELFELEENVDFIVNIYVDHNLAIQGTIKCKCGKVIALSKNNEKIQVSNYYKHLLSVECTQ
;
A
#
# COMPACT_ATOMS: atom_id res chain seq x y z
N MET A 1 -2.23 -6.55 11.34
CA MET A 1 -3.26 -6.46 10.27
C MET A 1 -2.56 -5.93 9.03
N SER A 2 -2.44 -6.73 7.97
CA SER A 2 -1.76 -6.31 6.74
C SER A 2 -2.53 -5.19 6.03
N PHE A 3 -1.88 -4.05 5.79
CA PHE A 3 -2.44 -2.97 5.00
C PHE A 3 -2.29 -3.36 3.52
N SER A 4 -3.37 -3.81 2.89
CA SER A 4 -3.43 -4.00 1.45
C SER A 4 -3.77 -2.69 0.76
N TYR A 5 -3.07 -2.38 -0.33
CA TYR A 5 -3.51 -1.34 -1.27
C TYR A 5 -4.82 -1.83 -1.90
N GLN A 6 -5.92 -1.11 -1.69
CA GLN A 6 -7.23 -1.50 -2.21
C GLN A 6 -7.38 -0.97 -3.65
N PHE A 7 -7.33 -1.88 -4.62
CA PHE A 7 -7.64 -1.58 -6.01
C PHE A 7 -9.16 -1.66 -6.20
N ASP A 8 -9.84 -0.54 -5.94
CA ASP A 8 -11.30 -0.49 -5.88
C ASP A 8 -11.99 -0.79 -7.22
N CYS A 9 -11.32 -0.52 -8.35
CA CYS A 9 -11.86 -0.77 -9.70
C CYS A 9 -10.77 -1.19 -10.69
N LEU A 10 -10.62 -2.50 -10.93
CA LEU A 10 -9.77 -3.01 -12.02
C LEU A 10 -10.54 -3.02 -13.37
N PRO A 11 -9.92 -2.63 -14.51
CA PRO A 11 -10.53 -2.68 -15.85
C PRO A 11 -11.03 -4.08 -16.22
N SER A 12 -12.17 -4.21 -16.90
CA SER A 12 -12.80 -5.51 -17.22
C SER A 12 -11.87 -6.46 -18.01
N ASN A 13 -11.05 -5.92 -18.90
CA ASN A 13 -10.07 -6.62 -19.74
C ASN A 13 -8.68 -6.76 -19.08
N ILE A 14 -8.53 -6.45 -17.79
CA ILE A 14 -7.20 -6.38 -17.14
C ILE A 14 -6.38 -7.68 -17.27
N LEU A 15 -7.04 -8.84 -17.24
CA LEU A 15 -6.38 -10.15 -17.31
C LEU A 15 -5.86 -10.50 -18.71
N THR A 16 -6.22 -9.73 -19.73
CA THR A 16 -5.80 -9.92 -21.13
C THR A 16 -4.88 -8.81 -21.63
N LEU A 17 -4.49 -7.86 -20.78
CA LEU A 17 -3.57 -6.78 -21.21
C LEU A 17 -2.20 -7.33 -21.57
N SER A 18 -1.62 -6.74 -22.61
CA SER A 18 -0.27 -7.07 -23.09
C SER A 18 0.40 -5.84 -23.68
N GLY A 19 1.74 -5.87 -23.74
CA GLY A 19 2.57 -4.85 -24.34
C GLY A 19 2.27 -3.45 -23.81
N TYR A 20 1.95 -2.54 -24.71
CA TYR A 20 1.69 -1.13 -24.39
C TYR A 20 0.55 -0.95 -23.38
N ASP A 21 -0.59 -1.64 -23.56
CA ASP A 21 -1.74 -1.47 -22.67
C ASP A 21 -1.44 -1.98 -21.26
N PHE A 22 -0.67 -3.07 -21.16
CA PHE A 22 -0.18 -3.57 -19.89
C PHE A 22 0.72 -2.55 -19.21
N PHE A 23 1.70 -2.00 -19.93
CA PHE A 23 2.61 -1.00 -19.36
C PHE A 23 1.91 0.30 -18.99
N GLN A 24 0.96 0.78 -19.77
CA GLN A 24 0.14 1.95 -19.41
C GLN A 24 -0.66 1.71 -18.14
N PHE A 25 -1.24 0.52 -18.01
CA PHE A 25 -1.93 0.15 -16.78
C PHE A 25 -0.97 0.17 -15.58
N ILE A 26 0.19 -0.47 -15.67
CA ILE A 26 1.19 -0.47 -14.59
C ILE A 26 1.67 0.94 -14.27
N LYS A 27 1.95 1.77 -15.28
CA LYS A 27 2.36 3.18 -15.12
C LYS A 27 1.37 3.96 -14.27
N ASN A 28 0.10 3.85 -14.62
CA ASN A 28 -0.98 4.58 -13.94
C ASN A 28 -1.27 4.02 -12.54
N THR A 29 -0.82 2.80 -12.24
CA THR A 29 -1.14 2.08 -11.01
C THR A 29 0.00 2.12 -10.00
N LEU A 30 1.24 1.93 -10.45
CA LEU A 30 2.43 1.79 -9.61
C LEU A 30 3.45 2.90 -9.87
N GLY A 31 3.62 3.32 -11.13
CA GLY A 31 4.57 4.36 -11.52
C GLY A 31 5.41 3.99 -12.72
N GLU A 32 6.13 4.97 -13.26
CA GLU A 32 7.08 4.76 -14.36
C GLU A 32 8.26 3.83 -13.99
N PRO A 33 8.89 3.96 -12.81
CA PRO A 33 10.02 3.11 -12.45
C PRO A 33 9.65 1.62 -12.43
N GLU A 34 8.43 1.27 -12.00
CA GLU A 34 7.91 -0.09 -11.98
C GLU A 34 7.67 -0.64 -13.39
N VAL A 35 7.21 0.20 -14.32
CA VAL A 35 7.11 -0.18 -15.75
C VAL A 35 8.47 -0.49 -16.32
N ASN A 36 9.45 0.37 -16.06
CA ASN A 36 10.81 0.20 -16.55
C ASN A 36 11.43 -1.10 -16.01
N LEU A 37 11.22 -1.40 -14.72
CA LEU A 37 11.61 -2.68 -14.12
C LEU A 37 10.97 -3.86 -14.85
N LEU A 38 9.64 -3.88 -14.99
CA LEU A 38 8.93 -4.98 -15.64
C LEU A 38 9.36 -5.17 -17.10
N SER A 39 9.58 -4.07 -17.82
CA SER A 39 10.12 -4.10 -19.18
C SER A 39 11.51 -4.72 -19.22
N LYS A 40 12.40 -4.34 -18.29
CA LYS A 40 13.77 -4.84 -18.17
C LYS A 40 13.81 -6.35 -17.94
N ILE A 41 12.95 -6.86 -17.04
CA ILE A 41 12.82 -8.30 -16.79
C ILE A 41 11.88 -9.03 -17.77
N SER A 42 11.54 -8.39 -18.89
CA SER A 42 10.70 -8.96 -19.96
C SER A 42 9.30 -9.43 -19.53
N VAL A 43 8.73 -8.85 -18.48
CA VAL A 43 7.34 -9.05 -18.07
C VAL A 43 6.46 -8.07 -18.84
N LYS A 44 5.76 -8.58 -19.86
CA LYS A 44 5.02 -7.75 -20.85
C LYS A 44 3.52 -7.99 -20.84
N THR A 45 3.01 -8.89 -20.00
CA THR A 45 1.59 -9.26 -19.96
C THR A 45 1.12 -9.45 -18.53
N THR A 46 -0.19 -9.29 -18.30
CA THR A 46 -0.80 -9.58 -17.00
C THR A 46 -0.57 -11.04 -16.60
N SER A 47 -0.60 -11.98 -17.55
CA SER A 47 -0.33 -13.40 -17.30
C SER A 47 1.12 -13.63 -16.84
N SER A 48 2.10 -13.06 -17.53
CA SER A 48 3.52 -13.16 -17.11
C SER A 48 3.75 -12.53 -15.74
N PHE A 49 3.08 -11.40 -15.45
CA PHE A 49 3.18 -10.72 -14.16
C PHE A 49 2.58 -11.54 -13.01
N LEU A 50 1.53 -12.32 -13.27
CA LEU A 50 0.95 -13.22 -12.27
C LEU A 50 1.84 -14.44 -11.98
N LEU A 51 2.64 -14.88 -12.95
CA LEU A 51 3.51 -16.06 -12.85
C LEU A 51 4.84 -15.79 -12.13
N ILE A 52 5.45 -14.62 -12.34
CA ILE A 52 6.67 -14.23 -11.63
C ILE A 52 6.41 -14.11 -10.14
N GLU A 53 7.26 -14.69 -9.28
CA GLU A 53 7.09 -14.64 -7.81
C GLU A 53 7.23 -13.20 -7.28
N ASN A 54 8.38 -12.58 -7.51
CA ASN A 54 8.64 -11.20 -7.16
C ASN A 54 9.51 -10.50 -8.23
N PRO A 55 9.00 -9.46 -8.93
CA PRO A 55 9.77 -8.68 -9.89
C PRO A 55 11.05 -8.04 -9.35
N LEU A 56 11.12 -7.84 -8.04
CA LEU A 56 12.22 -7.13 -7.38
C LEU A 56 13.42 -8.04 -7.08
N ASP A 57 13.29 -9.36 -7.23
CA ASP A 57 14.36 -10.31 -6.95
C ASP A 57 15.58 -10.09 -7.86
N ILE A 58 15.37 -9.51 -9.05
CA ILE A 58 16.44 -9.13 -9.98
C ILE A 58 17.48 -8.18 -9.36
N PHE A 59 17.12 -7.44 -8.30
CA PHE A 59 18.07 -6.56 -7.61
C PHE A 59 19.05 -7.29 -6.71
N ASN A 60 18.77 -8.55 -6.36
CA ASN A 60 19.69 -9.40 -5.58
C ASN A 60 20.69 -10.15 -6.46
N GLU A 61 20.50 -10.12 -7.78
CA GLU A 61 21.39 -10.76 -8.75
C GLU A 61 22.61 -9.86 -9.01
N ASP A 62 23.77 -10.50 -9.15
CA ASP A 62 25.04 -9.84 -9.47
C ASP A 62 25.13 -9.60 -10.99
N ILE A 63 24.47 -8.53 -11.44
CA ILE A 63 24.37 -8.14 -12.86
C ILE A 63 24.94 -6.74 -13.03
N GLU A 64 25.98 -6.63 -13.87
CA GLU A 64 26.53 -5.34 -14.32
C GLU A 64 25.65 -4.75 -15.42
N ASP A 65 24.71 -3.86 -15.05
CA ASP A 65 23.82 -3.18 -15.99
C ASP A 65 23.48 -1.77 -15.48
N GLU A 66 23.97 -0.74 -16.18
CA GLU A 66 23.79 0.67 -15.79
C GLU A 66 22.32 1.10 -15.68
N GLU A 67 21.43 0.54 -16.51
CA GLU A 67 20.00 0.87 -16.43
C GLU A 67 19.35 0.20 -15.22
N LEU A 68 19.79 -1.02 -14.88
CA LEU A 68 19.34 -1.70 -13.67
C LEU A 68 19.81 -0.98 -12.41
N ASP A 69 21.03 -0.44 -12.41
CA ASP A 69 21.54 0.36 -11.30
C ASP A 69 20.77 1.68 -11.11
N LYS A 70 20.41 2.36 -12.21
CA LYS A 70 19.50 3.51 -12.15
C LYS A 70 18.13 3.14 -11.58
N LEU A 71 17.61 1.95 -11.93
CA LEU A 71 16.36 1.46 -11.36
C LEU A 71 16.49 1.13 -9.87
N LYS A 72 17.61 0.56 -9.44
CA LYS A 72 17.91 0.34 -8.01
C LYS A 72 17.93 1.66 -7.25
N GLU A 73 18.53 2.72 -7.78
CA GLU A 73 18.51 4.06 -7.15
C GLU A 73 17.10 4.65 -7.05
N GLN A 74 16.23 4.39 -8.05
CA GLN A 74 14.85 4.87 -8.04
C GLN A 74 13.93 4.08 -7.11
N LEU A 75 14.13 2.77 -6.99
CA LEU A 75 13.21 1.85 -6.33
C LEU A 75 13.69 1.39 -4.95
N CYS A 76 14.95 1.65 -4.59
CA CYS A 76 15.54 1.28 -3.31
C CYS A 76 16.11 2.50 -2.58
N PHE A 77 16.31 2.36 -1.27
CA PHE A 77 17.17 3.20 -0.45
C PHE A 77 18.57 2.59 -0.40
N LYS A 78 19.60 3.43 -0.55
CA LYS A 78 20.98 3.03 -0.31
C LYS A 78 21.30 3.20 1.18
N ILE A 79 21.66 2.11 1.86
CA ILE A 79 22.04 2.14 3.28
C ILE A 79 23.57 2.24 3.40
N LYS A 80 24.07 2.71 4.56
CA LYS A 80 25.50 2.95 4.87
C LYS A 80 26.49 1.80 4.55
N ASN A 81 26.02 0.57 4.36
CA ASN A 81 26.86 -0.60 4.07
C ASN A 81 26.76 -1.04 2.59
N ASP A 82 26.43 -0.12 1.69
CA ASP A 82 26.10 -0.39 0.27
C ASP A 82 24.96 -1.42 0.07
N LYS A 83 24.22 -1.75 1.13
CA LYS A 83 23.02 -2.58 1.04
C LYS A 83 21.86 -1.76 0.47
N LEU A 84 21.13 -2.38 -0.44
CA LEU A 84 19.91 -1.82 -1.02
C LEU A 84 18.70 -2.30 -0.22
N LEU A 85 17.84 -1.37 0.16
CA LEU A 85 16.55 -1.66 0.77
C LEU A 85 15.44 -1.22 -0.17
N ILE A 86 14.64 -2.17 -0.66
CA ILE A 86 13.52 -1.84 -1.54
C ILE A 86 12.56 -0.89 -0.82
N LYS A 87 12.14 0.18 -1.50
CA LYS A 87 11.18 1.13 -0.95
C LYS A 87 9.87 0.40 -0.63
N PRO A 88 9.33 0.54 0.60
CA PRO A 88 8.10 -0.15 1.00
C PRO A 88 6.90 0.06 0.07
N GLY A 89 6.79 1.24 -0.55
CA GLY A 89 5.74 1.58 -1.53
C GLY A 89 5.79 0.70 -2.78
N VAL A 90 6.98 0.43 -3.28
CA VAL A 90 7.21 -0.40 -4.48
C VAL A 90 6.79 -1.83 -4.20
N LEU A 91 7.28 -2.40 -3.10
CA LEU A 91 7.00 -3.78 -2.71
C LEU A 91 5.50 -3.98 -2.41
N SER A 92 4.92 -3.12 -1.58
CA SER A 92 3.49 -3.20 -1.25
C SER A 92 2.59 -2.96 -2.47
N GLY A 93 3.01 -2.10 -3.41
CA GLY A 93 2.33 -1.86 -4.67
C GLY A 93 2.26 -3.12 -5.54
N PHE A 94 3.40 -3.77 -5.78
CA PHE A 94 3.44 -5.02 -6.53
C PHE A 94 2.63 -6.13 -5.87
N LEU A 95 2.79 -6.33 -4.55
CA LEU A 95 2.06 -7.36 -3.81
C LEU A 95 0.55 -7.14 -3.87
N SER A 96 0.10 -5.91 -3.63
CA SER A 96 -1.32 -5.57 -3.63
C SER A 96 -1.93 -5.70 -5.02
N LEU A 97 -1.21 -5.26 -6.06
CA LEU A 97 -1.69 -5.37 -7.43
C LEU A 97 -1.82 -6.84 -7.83
N LYS A 98 -0.80 -7.64 -7.54
CA LYS A 98 -0.81 -9.07 -7.81
C LYS A 98 -1.96 -9.77 -7.08
N GLN A 99 -2.22 -9.41 -5.83
CA GLN A 99 -3.36 -9.93 -5.07
C GLN A 99 -4.69 -9.55 -5.73
N ALA A 100 -4.89 -8.29 -6.09
CA ALA A 100 -6.13 -7.83 -6.73
C ALA A 100 -6.37 -8.53 -8.09
N LEU A 101 -5.30 -8.76 -8.87
CA LEU A 101 -5.38 -9.51 -10.12
C LEU A 101 -5.74 -10.99 -9.88
N LYS A 102 -5.15 -11.63 -8.87
CA LYS A 102 -5.51 -13.00 -8.44
C LYS A 102 -6.97 -13.09 -8.01
N ASP A 103 -7.44 -12.14 -7.22
CA ASP A 103 -8.84 -12.09 -6.78
C ASP A 103 -9.79 -11.96 -7.96
N LYS A 104 -9.45 -11.12 -8.94
CA LYS A 104 -10.23 -10.98 -10.16
C LYS A 104 -10.23 -12.24 -11.03
N LEU A 105 -9.10 -12.91 -11.18
CA LEU A 105 -9.00 -14.20 -11.88
C LEU A 105 -9.89 -15.25 -11.20
N ASN A 106 -9.82 -15.34 -9.88
CA ASN A 106 -10.65 -16.26 -9.09
C ASN A 106 -12.15 -15.96 -9.23
N LEU A 107 -12.54 -14.70 -9.29
CA LEU A 107 -13.93 -14.30 -9.54
C LEU A 107 -14.41 -14.73 -10.93
N GLN A 108 -13.60 -14.56 -11.98
CA GLN A 108 -13.96 -15.02 -13.34
C GLN A 108 -14.14 -16.54 -13.38
N LEU A 109 -13.23 -17.30 -12.76
CA LEU A 109 -13.33 -18.77 -12.68
C LEU A 109 -14.59 -19.21 -11.92
N LYS A 110 -14.93 -18.55 -10.80
CA LYS A 110 -16.16 -18.81 -10.05
C LYS A 110 -17.42 -18.52 -10.87
N HIS A 111 -17.43 -17.46 -11.67
CA HIS A 111 -18.55 -17.14 -12.57
C HIS A 111 -18.72 -18.15 -13.71
N GLN A 112 -17.62 -18.66 -14.27
CA GLN A 112 -17.67 -19.74 -15.26
C GLN A 112 -18.25 -21.05 -14.66
N ASN A 113 -17.85 -21.39 -13.44
CA ASN A 113 -18.36 -22.57 -12.74
C ASN A 113 -19.83 -22.44 -12.31
N LYS A 114 -20.29 -21.22 -11.95
CA LYS A 114 -21.72 -20.96 -11.65
C LYS A 114 -22.62 -20.98 -12.88
N LYS A 115 -22.13 -20.58 -14.06
CA LYS A 115 -22.91 -20.68 -15.32
C LYS A 115 -23.16 -22.12 -15.77
N LYS A 116 -22.31 -23.07 -15.37
CA LYS A 116 -22.56 -24.51 -15.57
C LYS A 116 -23.54 -25.15 -14.58
N LYS A 117 -23.88 -24.46 -13.47
CA LYS A 117 -24.75 -25.00 -12.40
C LYS A 117 -26.14 -24.36 -12.32
N LYS A 118 -26.42 -23.28 -13.07
CA LYS A 118 -27.69 -22.55 -13.06
C LYS A 118 -28.66 -23.01 -14.17
N GLN A 119 -28.96 -24.31 -14.19
CA GLN A 119 -30.15 -24.83 -14.89
C GLN A 119 -31.14 -25.52 -13.94
N GLN A 120 -30.88 -25.51 -12.63
CA GLN A 120 -31.82 -25.98 -11.62
C GLN A 120 -31.87 -24.95 -10.48
N ASP A 121 -33.10 -24.71 -10.02
CA ASP A 121 -33.47 -24.00 -8.79
C ASP A 121 -33.52 -22.47 -8.86
N ALA A 122 -34.62 -21.99 -9.45
CA ALA A 122 -35.23 -20.73 -9.07
C ALA A 122 -36.48 -21.01 -8.24
N ASN A 123 -36.41 -20.88 -6.91
CA ASN A 123 -37.56 -20.41 -6.14
C ASN A 123 -37.22 -20.02 -4.69
N ILE A 124 -37.97 -19.01 -4.22
CA ILE A 124 -38.23 -18.57 -2.84
C ILE A 124 -37.46 -17.32 -2.34
N SER A 125 -38.31 -16.31 -2.19
CA SER A 125 -38.28 -14.98 -1.58
C SER A 125 -37.81 -14.91 -0.11
N SER A 126 -37.33 -13.74 0.35
CA SER A 126 -37.97 -12.89 1.38
C SER A 126 -37.02 -11.94 2.14
N ILE A 127 -37.23 -10.64 1.90
CA ILE A 127 -37.29 -9.44 2.78
C ILE A 127 -37.01 -9.61 4.29
N SER A 128 -36.10 -8.78 4.87
CA SER A 128 -36.41 -7.81 5.95
C SER A 128 -35.20 -7.02 6.49
N SER A 129 -35.50 -5.75 6.83
CA SER A 129 -34.76 -4.66 7.48
C SER A 129 -34.06 -5.01 8.82
N VAL A 130 -33.12 -4.24 9.38
CA VAL A 130 -33.38 -3.07 10.26
C VAL A 130 -32.09 -2.28 10.51
N LEU A 131 -32.26 -0.96 10.50
CA LEU A 131 -31.35 0.13 10.87
C LEU A 131 -31.19 0.21 12.40
N ALA A 132 -29.96 0.33 12.91
CA ALA A 132 -29.70 0.70 14.29
C ALA A 132 -28.53 1.68 14.38
N THR A 133 -28.88 2.96 14.45
CA THR A 133 -28.04 4.07 14.90
C THR A 133 -27.80 3.93 16.41
N GLN A 134 -26.54 3.84 16.83
CA GLN A 134 -26.14 4.08 18.21
C GLN A 134 -25.01 5.10 18.23
N THR A 135 -25.36 6.32 18.64
CA THR A 135 -24.45 7.37 19.10
C THR A 135 -23.96 7.00 20.50
N THR A 136 -22.71 6.56 20.60
CA THR A 136 -21.97 6.47 21.85
C THR A 136 -21.01 7.65 21.93
N THR A 137 -21.28 8.59 22.82
CA THR A 137 -20.33 9.61 23.29
C THR A 137 -19.22 8.90 24.04
N SER A 138 -18.04 8.81 23.42
CA SER A 138 -16.84 8.23 24.02
C SER A 138 -16.04 9.29 24.77
N PRO A 139 -15.24 8.88 25.78
CA PRO A 139 -14.40 9.80 26.54
C PRO A 139 -13.28 10.32 25.62
N SER A 140 -13.29 11.64 25.36
CA SER A 140 -12.29 12.28 24.52
C SER A 140 -10.91 12.15 25.17
N LEU A 141 -10.03 11.34 24.56
CA LEU A 141 -8.63 11.18 24.95
C LEU A 141 -7.93 12.56 25.03
N SER A 142 -7.05 12.74 26.01
CA SER A 142 -6.20 13.93 26.14
C SER A 142 -5.18 14.05 25.00
N ILE A 143 -4.56 15.23 24.84
CA ILE A 143 -3.54 15.48 23.80
C ILE A 143 -2.37 14.49 23.92
N THR A 144 -1.89 14.25 25.14
CA THR A 144 -0.78 13.33 25.42
C THR A 144 -1.14 11.89 25.07
N GLU A 145 -2.37 11.47 25.35
CA GLU A 145 -2.85 10.13 24.99
C GLU A 145 -2.98 9.95 23.47
N HIS A 146 -3.38 11.00 22.75
CA HIS A 146 -3.38 11.00 21.29
C HIS A 146 -1.98 10.90 20.69
N GLN A 147 -1.01 11.61 21.25
CA GLN A 147 0.39 11.53 20.80
C GLN A 147 0.96 10.12 21.03
N ALA A 148 0.77 9.57 22.24
CA ALA A 148 1.18 8.20 22.55
C ALA A 148 0.50 7.17 21.64
N TYR A 149 -0.79 7.37 21.32
CA TYR A 149 -1.54 6.52 20.40
C TYR A 149 -0.96 6.56 18.98
N VAL A 150 -0.67 7.74 18.45
CA VAL A 150 -0.05 7.93 17.13
C VAL A 150 1.31 7.25 17.06
N LEU A 151 2.16 7.43 18.07
CA LEU A 151 3.47 6.77 18.13
C LEU A 151 3.35 5.25 18.16
N LYS A 152 2.40 4.73 18.96
CA LYS A 152 2.13 3.30 19.04
C LYS A 152 1.67 2.73 17.69
N LEU A 153 0.86 3.47 16.94
CA LEU A 153 0.42 3.06 15.61
C LEU A 153 1.60 2.98 14.63
N ILE A 154 2.47 3.99 14.62
CA ILE A 154 3.65 4.05 13.74
C ILE A 154 4.60 2.88 14.06
N LYS A 155 4.94 2.70 15.33
CA LYS A 155 5.82 1.59 15.77
C LYS A 155 5.23 0.21 15.47
N ARG A 156 3.92 0.04 15.71
CA ARG A 156 3.22 -1.21 15.39
C ARG A 156 3.27 -1.50 13.89
N TRP A 157 3.07 -0.49 13.05
CA TRP A 157 3.15 -0.67 11.60
C TRP A 157 4.55 -1.10 11.15
N CYS A 158 5.61 -0.51 11.69
CA CYS A 158 6.98 -0.95 11.41
C CYS A 158 7.21 -2.42 11.81
N LEU A 159 6.73 -2.83 13.00
CA LEU A 159 6.85 -4.21 13.49
C LEU A 159 6.05 -5.21 12.64
N GLU A 160 4.79 -4.91 12.33
CA GLU A 160 3.90 -5.81 11.58
C GLU A 160 4.34 -6.00 10.12
N ASN A 161 5.11 -5.06 9.58
CA ASN A 161 5.62 -5.14 8.22
C ASN A 161 7.11 -5.48 8.18
N LYS A 162 7.73 -5.83 9.31
CA LYS A 162 9.18 -6.06 9.41
C LYS A 162 9.67 -7.15 8.46
N GLU A 163 9.01 -8.30 8.48
CA GLU A 163 9.34 -9.46 7.63
C GLU A 163 8.94 -9.22 6.17
N ASN A 164 7.73 -8.67 5.96
CA ASN A 164 7.18 -8.42 4.62
C ASN A 164 7.93 -7.35 3.83
N LEU A 165 8.70 -6.49 4.49
CA LEU A 165 9.44 -5.39 3.87
C LEU A 165 10.96 -5.53 4.03
N SER A 166 11.46 -6.70 4.48
CA SER A 166 12.88 -6.95 4.77
C SER A 166 13.53 -5.86 5.63
N LEU A 167 12.79 -5.34 6.61
CA LEU A 167 13.16 -4.23 7.49
C LEU A 167 13.93 -4.70 8.72
N GLU A 168 14.80 -5.71 8.59
CA GLU A 168 15.51 -6.29 9.75
C GLU A 168 16.25 -5.26 10.61
N LEU A 169 16.62 -4.11 9.99
CA LEU A 169 17.34 -2.98 10.57
C LEU A 169 16.59 -1.63 10.51
N PHE A 170 15.33 -1.58 10.09
CA PHE A 170 14.62 -0.30 9.92
C PHE A 170 13.69 -0.02 11.11
N GLU A 171 14.04 1.01 11.88
CA GLU A 171 13.22 1.55 12.95
C GLU A 171 13.01 3.04 12.67
N LEU A 172 11.75 3.49 12.72
CA LEU A 172 11.42 4.92 12.65
C LEU A 172 11.51 5.49 14.06
N GLU A 173 12.42 6.43 14.27
CA GLU A 173 12.63 7.05 15.58
C GLU A 173 12.00 8.45 15.62
N GLU A 174 11.21 8.71 16.67
CA GLU A 174 10.62 10.03 16.90
C GLU A 174 11.74 11.03 17.24
N ASN A 175 11.67 12.24 16.67
CA ASN A 175 12.69 13.29 16.69
C ASN A 175 13.91 13.04 15.79
N VAL A 176 14.00 11.89 15.13
CA VAL A 176 15.02 11.60 14.10
C VAL A 176 14.37 11.53 12.73
N ASP A 177 13.40 10.62 12.56
CA ASP A 177 12.73 10.40 11.29
C ASP A 177 11.42 11.18 11.14
N PHE A 178 10.79 11.52 12.26
CA PHE A 178 9.54 12.26 12.28
C PHE A 178 9.27 12.93 13.62
N ILE A 179 8.45 13.98 13.62
CA ILE A 179 7.97 14.68 14.81
C ILE A 179 6.45 14.72 14.77
N VAL A 180 5.79 14.24 15.81
CA VAL A 180 4.32 14.28 15.95
C VAL A 180 3.92 15.53 16.72
N ASN A 181 3.05 16.36 16.14
CA ASN A 181 2.47 17.51 16.80
C ASN A 181 0.96 17.34 16.90
N ILE A 182 0.43 17.22 18.12
CA ILE A 182 -1.01 17.20 18.38
C ILE A 182 -1.41 18.51 19.04
N TYR A 183 -2.48 19.15 18.57
CA TYR A 183 -2.98 20.41 19.12
C TYR A 183 -4.50 20.48 19.03
N VAL A 184 -5.09 21.42 19.75
CA VAL A 184 -6.52 21.74 19.67
C VAL A 184 -6.68 22.98 18.81
N ASP A 185 -7.52 22.91 17.78
CA ASP A 185 -7.77 24.04 16.89
C ASP A 185 -8.77 25.05 17.50
N HIS A 186 -9.04 26.13 16.76
CA HIS A 186 -9.97 27.17 17.17
C HIS A 186 -11.42 26.69 17.35
N ASN A 187 -11.77 25.53 16.79
CA ASN A 187 -13.08 24.91 16.91
C ASN A 187 -13.13 23.87 18.06
N LEU A 188 -12.13 23.87 18.95
CA LEU A 188 -11.96 22.90 20.02
C LEU A 188 -11.81 21.45 19.53
N ALA A 189 -11.43 21.26 18.25
CA ALA A 189 -11.20 19.95 17.68
C ALA A 189 -9.72 19.57 17.79
N ILE A 190 -9.47 18.33 18.22
CA ILE A 190 -8.13 17.75 18.22
C ILE A 190 -7.67 17.53 16.78
N GLN A 191 -6.54 18.14 16.43
CA GLN A 191 -5.83 17.96 15.19
C GLN A 191 -4.43 17.41 15.44
N GLY A 192 -3.84 16.80 14.41
CA GLY A 192 -2.50 16.27 14.47
C GLY A 192 -1.76 16.45 13.16
N THR A 193 -0.46 16.69 13.24
CA THR A 193 0.44 16.69 12.10
C THR A 193 1.65 15.83 12.40
N ILE A 194 2.24 15.24 11.36
CA ILE A 194 3.56 14.63 11.44
C ILE A 194 4.48 15.40 10.51
N LYS A 195 5.55 15.96 11.06
CA LYS A 195 6.66 16.48 10.27
C LYS A 195 7.61 15.32 9.99
N CYS A 196 7.69 14.91 8.73
CA CYS A 196 8.65 13.90 8.30
C CYS A 196 10.06 14.51 8.16
N LYS A 197 11.10 13.69 8.27
CA LYS A 197 12.50 14.06 8.06
C LYS A 197 12.81 14.64 6.68
N CYS A 198 12.00 14.34 5.67
CA CYS A 198 12.08 14.98 4.35
C CYS A 198 11.62 16.46 4.38
N GLY A 199 11.14 16.95 5.53
CA GLY A 199 10.63 18.31 5.73
C GLY A 199 9.14 18.46 5.51
N LYS A 200 8.46 17.47 4.91
CA LYS A 200 7.02 17.54 4.64
C LYS A 200 6.20 17.45 5.94
N VAL A 201 5.24 18.36 6.08
CA VAL A 201 4.25 18.35 7.17
C VAL A 201 2.98 17.69 6.66
N ILE A 202 2.59 16.59 7.31
CA ILE A 202 1.45 15.76 6.90
C ILE A 202 0.36 15.87 7.93
N ALA A 203 -0.81 16.36 7.51
CA ALA A 203 -2.00 16.38 8.34
C ALA A 203 -2.52 14.97 8.60
N LEU A 204 -2.75 14.66 9.86
CA LEU A 204 -3.34 13.40 10.28
C LEU A 204 -4.86 13.48 10.12
N SER A 205 -5.45 12.43 9.56
CA SER A 205 -6.89 12.33 9.41
C SER A 205 -7.53 11.93 10.73
N LYS A 206 -8.81 12.22 10.91
CA LYS A 206 -9.59 11.81 12.08
C LYS A 206 -10.65 10.81 11.65
N ASN A 207 -10.77 9.72 12.40
CA ASN A 207 -11.92 8.81 12.28
C ASN A 207 -12.58 8.69 13.65
N ASN A 208 -13.80 9.21 13.75
CA ASN A 208 -14.52 9.45 15.00
C ASN A 208 -13.69 10.31 15.97
N GLU A 209 -13.13 9.69 17.02
CA GLU A 209 -12.32 10.35 18.05
C GLU A 209 -10.83 10.05 17.94
N LYS A 210 -10.42 9.17 17.02
CA LYS A 210 -9.01 8.73 16.94
C LYS A 210 -8.32 9.34 15.73
N ILE A 211 -7.11 9.83 15.97
CA ILE A 211 -6.23 10.32 14.93
C ILE A 211 -5.66 9.12 14.15
N GLN A 212 -5.79 9.16 12.83
CA GLN A 212 -5.28 8.17 11.91
C GLN A 212 -4.01 8.65 11.23
N VAL A 213 -3.06 7.73 11.07
CA VAL A 213 -1.75 7.94 10.44
C VAL A 213 -1.70 7.48 8.99
N SER A 214 -2.85 7.19 8.37
CA SER A 214 -2.93 6.69 7.00
C SER A 214 -2.31 7.66 5.98
N ASN A 215 -2.46 8.96 6.16
CA ASN A 215 -1.81 9.97 5.32
C ASN A 215 -0.29 9.98 5.47
N TYR A 216 0.21 9.77 6.69
CA TYR A 216 1.63 9.65 6.96
C TYR A 216 2.22 8.42 6.27
N TYR A 217 1.53 7.27 6.34
CA TYR A 217 1.95 6.09 5.59
C TYR A 217 1.90 6.33 4.08
N LYS A 218 0.82 6.90 3.52
CA LYS A 218 0.78 7.28 2.10
C LYS A 218 1.96 8.15 1.68
N HIS A 219 2.37 9.08 2.54
CA HIS A 219 3.55 9.91 2.29
C HIS A 219 4.86 9.10 2.32
N LEU A 220 5.05 8.22 3.30
CA LEU A 220 6.21 7.32 3.33
C LEU A 220 6.27 6.41 2.09
N LEU A 221 5.12 6.14 1.46
CA LEU A 221 5.02 5.38 0.21
C LEU A 221 5.16 6.27 -1.05
N SER A 222 5.21 7.59 -0.91
CA SER A 222 5.31 8.53 -2.04
C SER A 222 6.76 8.82 -2.44
N VAL A 223 7.00 8.98 -3.74
CA VAL A 223 8.33 9.29 -4.33
C VAL A 223 8.93 10.60 -3.77
N GLU A 224 8.08 11.49 -3.25
CA GLU A 224 8.48 12.78 -2.65
C GLU A 224 9.13 12.63 -1.27
N CYS A 225 9.00 11.48 -0.61
CA CYS A 225 9.71 11.17 0.64
C CYS A 225 11.10 10.59 0.33
N THR A 226 11.87 11.28 -0.52
CA THR A 226 13.29 11.00 -0.75
C THR A 226 14.11 11.63 0.35
N GLN A 227 14.72 10.80 1.20
CA GLN A 227 16.06 11.07 1.71
C GLN A 227 17.05 10.29 0.87
#